data_AF-A0AAV1M212-F1
#
_entry.id   AF-A0AAV1M212-F1
#
_cell.length_a   1.000
_cell.length_b   1.000
_cell.length_c   1.000
_cell.angle_alpha   90.00
_cell.angle_beta   90.00
_cell.angle_gamma   90.00
#
_symmetry.space_group_name_H-M   'P 1'
#
loop_
_entity.id
_entity.type
_entity.pdbx_description
1 polymer ?
#
loop_
_entity_poly.entity_id
_entity_poly.type
_entity_poly.pdbx_seq_one_letter_code
_entity_poly.pdbx_strand_id
1 'polypeptide(L)'
;MDKLFKIPSLEDFKRVTDEIISNLYNLENHPNILHENDIKLAKEDVRNCILETNFDIDRLTTLLESQEYSENKFSYFLSSIKERKSDLLLSMFIHFNSAFGETVQDFDWLVKLVLGTSELKTIRYPLLQVLMLTVTETGNKDKKVFDIKKDMLDKMIDVIEGTVNV
;
A
#
# COMPACT_ATOMS: atom_id res chain seq x y z
N MET A 1 15.23 13.21 -7.86
CA MET A 1 15.99 11.95 -7.84
C MET A 1 17.38 12.14 -7.25
N ASP A 2 18.02 13.29 -7.49
CA ASP A 2 19.40 13.61 -7.07
C ASP A 2 19.74 13.32 -5.61
N LYS A 3 18.82 13.55 -4.67
CA LYS A 3 19.06 13.29 -3.24
C LYS A 3 19.24 11.80 -2.94
N LEU A 4 18.47 10.94 -3.59
CA LEU A 4 18.59 9.48 -3.48
C LEU A 4 19.91 9.01 -4.09
N PHE A 5 20.26 9.50 -5.28
CA PHE A 5 21.47 9.06 -5.98
C PHE A 5 22.79 9.60 -5.40
N LYS A 6 22.71 10.70 -4.61
CA LYS A 6 23.85 11.27 -3.86
C LYS A 6 24.26 10.47 -2.61
N ILE A 7 23.50 9.45 -2.20
CA ILE A 7 23.88 8.58 -1.08
C ILE A 7 25.24 7.90 -1.39
N PRO A 8 26.31 8.12 -0.61
CA PRO A 8 27.65 7.67 -1.00
C PRO A 8 27.80 6.15 -1.05
N SER A 9 27.27 5.45 -0.04
CA SER A 9 27.34 4.00 0.06
C SER A 9 26.30 3.33 -0.83
N LEU A 10 26.73 2.31 -1.59
CA LEU A 10 25.82 1.49 -2.39
C LEU A 10 24.84 0.71 -1.51
N GLU A 11 25.28 0.23 -0.35
CA GLU A 11 24.43 -0.52 0.58
C GLU A 11 23.32 0.36 1.17
N ASP A 12 23.67 1.59 1.57
CA ASP A 12 22.70 2.55 2.06
C ASP A 12 21.74 2.98 0.95
N PHE A 13 22.24 3.18 -0.27
CA PHE A 13 21.42 3.46 -1.44
C PHE A 13 20.40 2.36 -1.68
N LYS A 14 20.82 1.09 -1.67
CA LYS A 14 19.93 -0.06 -1.88
C LYS A 14 18.84 -0.11 -0.81
N ARG A 15 19.24 -0.02 0.46
CA ARG A 15 18.32 -0.02 1.61
C ARG A 15 17.28 1.10 1.51
N VAL A 16 17.72 2.33 1.26
CA VAL A 16 16.82 3.49 1.14
C VAL A 16 15.92 3.35 -0.08
N THR A 17 16.46 2.90 -1.21
CA THR A 17 15.68 2.68 -2.45
C THR A 17 14.58 1.65 -2.23
N ASP A 18 14.92 0.52 -1.61
CA ASP A 18 13.96 -0.55 -1.36
C ASP A 18 12.83 -0.08 -0.46
N GLU A 19 13.13 0.74 0.53
CA GLU A 19 12.13 1.27 1.43
C GLU A 19 11.26 2.34 0.79
N ILE A 20 11.86 3.27 0.04
CA ILE A 20 11.11 4.28 -0.72
C ILE A 20 10.15 3.60 -1.69
N ILE A 21 10.59 2.56 -2.39
CA ILE A 21 9.75 1.81 -3.32
C ILE A 21 8.64 1.07 -2.57
N SER A 22 8.96 0.36 -1.48
CA SER A 22 7.98 -0.40 -0.69
C SER A 22 6.94 0.48 0.03
N ASN A 23 7.29 1.73 0.34
CA ASN A 23 6.44 2.68 1.05
C ASN A 23 6.15 3.94 0.24
N LEU A 24 6.17 3.86 -1.10
CA LEU A 24 6.10 5.02 -1.97
C LEU A 24 4.86 5.90 -1.72
N TYR A 25 3.75 5.24 -1.38
CA TYR A 25 2.46 5.88 -1.12
C TYR A 25 2.05 5.89 0.37
N ASN A 26 2.85 5.29 1.25
CA ASN A 26 2.60 5.30 2.70
C ASN A 26 3.35 6.49 3.34
N LEU A 27 2.77 7.12 4.36
CA LEU A 27 3.43 8.18 5.14
C LEU A 27 4.23 7.65 6.34
N GLU A 28 4.07 6.39 6.73
CA GLU A 28 4.65 5.87 7.97
C GLU A 28 6.15 5.53 7.85
N ASN A 29 6.88 6.06 8.86
CA ASN A 29 8.21 5.73 9.36
C ASN A 29 9.33 5.47 8.36
N HIS A 30 10.34 6.33 8.46
CA HIS A 30 11.57 6.26 7.71
C HIS A 30 12.78 6.00 8.60
N PRO A 31 13.84 5.36 8.07
CA PRO A 31 15.05 5.04 8.78
C PRO A 31 15.82 6.33 9.01
N ASN A 32 16.55 6.37 10.12
CA ASN A 32 17.40 7.48 10.55
C ASN A 32 18.59 7.80 9.61
N ILE A 33 18.57 7.33 8.35
CA ILE A 33 19.68 7.44 7.39
C ILE A 33 19.62 8.79 6.66
N LEU A 34 18.41 9.31 6.42
CA LEU A 34 18.17 10.57 5.74
C LEU A 34 17.25 11.45 6.60
N HIS A 35 17.38 12.76 6.46
CA HIS A 35 16.41 13.68 7.06
C HIS A 35 15.02 13.43 6.46
N GLU A 36 13.98 13.49 7.28
CA GLU A 36 12.58 13.25 6.90
C GLU A 36 12.15 14.03 5.64
N ASN A 37 12.61 15.29 5.53
CA ASN A 37 12.37 16.14 4.36
C ASN A 37 13.03 15.61 3.07
N ASP A 38 14.25 15.09 3.15
CA ASP A 38 14.94 14.54 1.98
C ASP A 38 14.25 13.25 1.49
N ILE A 39 13.68 12.46 2.39
CA ILE A 39 12.94 11.24 2.04
C ILE A 39 11.60 11.59 1.39
N LYS A 40 10.90 12.59 1.92
CA LYS A 40 9.65 13.07 1.32
C LYS A 40 9.87 13.56 -0.11
N LEU A 41 10.92 14.37 -0.33
CA LEU A 41 11.30 14.85 -1.66
C LEU A 41 11.71 13.69 -2.57
N ALA A 42 12.50 12.74 -2.08
CA ALA A 42 12.88 11.56 -2.87
C ALA A 42 11.66 10.71 -3.28
N LYS A 43 10.67 10.54 -2.40
CA LYS A 43 9.39 9.87 -2.72
C LYS A 43 8.59 10.62 -3.77
N GLU A 44 8.49 11.95 -3.65
CA GLU A 44 7.82 12.79 -4.66
C GLU A 44 8.51 12.68 -6.01
N ASP A 45 9.84 12.76 -6.03
CA ASP A 45 10.63 12.62 -7.26
C ASP A 45 10.44 11.25 -7.92
N VAL A 46 10.46 10.17 -7.13
CA VAL A 46 10.23 8.81 -7.63
C VAL A 46 8.80 8.68 -8.17
N ARG A 47 7.80 9.22 -7.47
CA ARG A 47 6.40 9.23 -7.95
C ARG A 47 6.27 9.97 -9.27
N ASN A 48 6.79 11.18 -9.37
CA ASN A 48 6.73 11.99 -10.58
C ASN A 48 7.40 11.27 -11.75
N CYS A 49 8.58 10.70 -11.54
CA CYS A 49 9.31 9.93 -12.54
C CYS A 49 8.51 8.71 -13.05
N ILE A 50 7.86 7.99 -12.14
CA ILE A 50 7.00 6.84 -12.48
C ILE A 50 5.74 7.28 -13.23
N LEU A 51 5.13 8.40 -12.85
CA LEU A 51 3.92 8.94 -13.48
C LEU A 51 4.21 9.46 -14.90
N GLU A 52 5.29 10.22 -15.07
CA GLU A 52 5.72 10.75 -16.37
C GLU A 52 6.02 9.62 -17.38
N THR A 53 6.54 8.51 -16.88
CA THR A 53 6.88 7.34 -17.69
C THR A 53 5.72 6.35 -17.82
N ASN A 54 4.64 6.52 -17.06
CA ASN A 54 3.51 5.58 -17.00
C ASN A 54 3.95 4.12 -16.72
N PHE A 55 4.93 3.93 -15.83
CA PHE A 55 5.56 2.62 -15.55
C PHE A 55 6.14 1.89 -16.78
N ASP A 56 6.45 2.63 -17.85
CA ASP A 56 7.21 2.14 -18.99
C ASP A 56 8.70 2.16 -18.64
N ILE A 57 9.28 0.97 -18.49
CA ILE A 57 10.67 0.79 -18.08
C ILE A 57 11.64 1.33 -19.14
N ASP A 58 11.29 1.26 -20.43
CA ASP A 58 12.16 1.72 -21.51
C ASP A 58 12.20 3.26 -21.52
N ARG A 59 11.05 3.90 -21.26
CA ARG A 59 10.97 5.36 -21.06
C ARG A 59 11.68 5.80 -19.78
N LEU A 60 11.52 5.05 -18.69
CA LEU A 60 12.21 5.31 -17.43
C LEU A 60 13.73 5.23 -17.58
N THR A 61 14.20 4.24 -18.35
CA THR A 61 15.62 4.07 -18.67
C THR A 61 16.14 5.28 -19.45
N THR A 62 15.44 5.67 -20.51
CA THR A 62 15.80 6.84 -21.33
C THR A 62 15.83 8.15 -20.52
N LEU A 63 14.85 8.34 -19.62
CA LEU A 63 14.76 9.54 -18.79
C LEU A 63 15.93 9.66 -17.82
N LEU A 64 16.32 8.54 -17.19
CA LEU A 64 17.34 8.50 -16.16
C LEU A 64 18.77 8.40 -16.71
N GLU A 65 18.95 7.85 -17.92
CA GLU A 65 20.23 7.89 -18.64
C GLU A 65 20.70 9.33 -18.90
N SER A 66 19.76 10.28 -19.03
CA SER A 66 20.07 11.70 -19.23
C SER A 66 20.71 12.39 -18.01
N GLN A 67 20.73 11.75 -16.83
CA GLN A 67 21.07 12.38 -15.54
C GLN A 67 22.46 12.00 -14.98
N GLU A 68 23.32 11.35 -15.79
CA GLU A 68 24.71 10.98 -15.43
C GLU A 68 24.87 10.23 -14.08
N TYR A 69 23.88 9.43 -13.68
CA TYR A 69 23.95 8.65 -12.45
C TYR A 69 24.90 7.46 -12.56
N SER A 70 25.48 7.04 -11.43
CA SER A 70 26.37 5.87 -11.40
C SER A 70 25.63 4.61 -11.87
N GLU A 71 26.19 3.90 -12.84
CA GLU A 71 25.60 2.74 -13.51
C GLU A 71 25.09 1.67 -12.52
N ASN A 72 25.87 1.37 -11.46
CA ASN A 72 25.49 0.38 -10.45
C ASN A 72 24.22 0.75 -9.65
N LYS A 73 24.06 2.02 -9.29
CA LYS A 73 22.86 2.50 -8.57
C LYS A 73 21.66 2.59 -9.50
N PHE A 74 21.92 3.04 -10.73
CA PHE A 74 20.91 3.13 -11.78
C PHE A 74 20.32 1.76 -12.12
N SER A 75 21.18 0.77 -12.40
CA SER A 75 20.78 -0.61 -12.66
C SER A 75 19.98 -1.19 -11.50
N TYR A 76 20.39 -0.93 -10.25
CA TYR A 76 19.65 -1.40 -9.08
C TYR A 76 18.26 -0.77 -8.96
N PHE A 77 18.16 0.55 -9.16
CA PHE A 77 16.88 1.24 -9.10
C PHE A 77 15.90 0.70 -10.13
N LEU A 78 16.35 0.54 -11.39
CA LEU A 78 15.52 -0.02 -12.45
C LEU A 78 15.10 -1.47 -12.15
N SER A 79 16.01 -2.31 -11.66
CA SER A 79 15.65 -3.69 -11.28
C SER A 79 14.61 -3.70 -10.16
N SER A 80 14.76 -2.87 -9.13
CA SER A 80 13.81 -2.81 -8.01
C SER A 80 12.42 -2.36 -8.46
N ILE A 81 12.32 -1.37 -9.36
CA ILE A 81 11.04 -0.94 -9.94
C ILE A 81 10.42 -2.06 -10.80
N LYS A 82 11.24 -2.74 -11.61
CA LYS A 82 10.78 -3.81 -12.50
C LYS A 82 10.25 -5.02 -11.72
N GLU A 83 10.97 -5.44 -10.67
CA GLU A 83 10.58 -6.57 -9.82
C GLU A 83 9.29 -6.30 -9.05
N ARG A 84 9.06 -5.05 -8.62
CA ARG A 84 7.90 -4.65 -7.79
C ARG A 84 6.81 -3.93 -8.58
N LYS A 85 6.83 -4.02 -9.91
CA LYS A 85 5.90 -3.29 -10.78
C LYS A 85 4.44 -3.54 -10.41
N SER A 86 4.06 -4.80 -10.18
CA SER A 86 2.67 -5.16 -9.83
C SER A 86 2.24 -4.54 -8.50
N ASP A 87 3.10 -4.62 -7.49
CA ASP A 87 2.81 -4.10 -6.15
C ASP A 87 2.73 -2.56 -6.15
N LEU A 88 3.60 -1.91 -6.93
CA LEU A 88 3.59 -0.46 -7.11
C LEU A 88 2.34 0.02 -7.83
N LEU A 89 1.90 -0.68 -8.88
CA LEU A 89 0.67 -0.36 -9.60
C LEU A 89 -0.57 -0.54 -8.71
N LEU A 90 -0.62 -1.63 -7.95
CA LEU A 90 -1.69 -1.86 -6.98
C LEU A 90 -1.71 -0.77 -5.90
N SER A 91 -0.53 -0.43 -5.36
CA SER A 91 -0.40 0.61 -4.34
C SER A 91 -0.78 2.00 -4.89
N MET A 92 -0.41 2.31 -6.13
CA MET A 92 -0.82 3.52 -6.83
C MET A 92 -2.35 3.57 -7.00
N PHE A 93 -2.95 2.47 -7.44
CA PHE A 93 -4.40 2.39 -7.61
C PHE A 93 -5.13 2.59 -6.29
N ILE A 94 -4.68 1.93 -5.22
CA ILE A 94 -5.27 2.10 -3.88
C ILE A 94 -5.12 3.55 -3.41
N HIS A 95 -3.95 4.15 -3.59
CA HIS A 95 -3.71 5.55 -3.20
C HIS A 95 -4.59 6.53 -3.99
N PHE A 96 -4.79 6.28 -5.29
CA PHE A 96 -5.68 7.10 -6.11
C PHE A 96 -7.13 6.99 -5.63
N ASN A 97 -7.62 5.78 -5.39
CA ASN A 97 -8.98 5.57 -4.89
C ASN A 97 -9.16 6.13 -3.47
N SER A 98 -8.13 6.03 -2.63
CA SER A 98 -8.19 6.53 -1.26
C SER A 98 -8.38 8.03 -1.19
N ALA A 99 -8.00 8.78 -2.23
CA ALA A 99 -8.26 10.22 -2.34
C ALA A 99 -9.75 10.58 -2.46
N PHE A 100 -10.61 9.63 -2.83
CA PHE A 100 -12.07 9.82 -2.92
C PHE A 100 -12.81 9.33 -1.67
N GLY A 101 -12.09 8.73 -0.72
CA GLY A 101 -12.62 8.18 0.50
C GLY A 101 -11.85 6.96 0.95
N GLU A 102 -12.09 6.53 2.18
CA GLU A 102 -11.45 5.35 2.75
C GLU A 102 -11.70 4.10 1.87
N THR A 103 -10.61 3.48 1.43
CA THR A 103 -10.63 2.35 0.50
C THR A 103 -10.24 1.06 1.21
N VAL A 104 -10.99 -0.02 1.00
CA VAL A 104 -10.60 -1.35 1.49
C VAL A 104 -9.46 -1.89 0.63
N GLN A 105 -8.30 -2.13 1.24
CA GLN A 105 -7.14 -2.71 0.58
C GLN A 105 -7.17 -4.24 0.64
N ASP A 106 -7.53 -4.80 1.80
CA ASP A 106 -7.53 -6.24 2.03
C ASP A 106 -8.59 -6.59 3.09
N PHE A 107 -9.02 -7.85 3.12
CA PHE A 107 -9.90 -8.34 4.17
C PHE A 107 -9.61 -9.80 4.51
N ASP A 108 -9.81 -10.13 5.78
CA ASP A 108 -9.76 -11.50 6.29
C ASP A 108 -10.98 -11.72 7.19
N TRP A 109 -11.32 -12.98 7.43
CA TRP A 109 -12.49 -13.32 8.21
C TRP A 109 -12.28 -14.59 9.01
N LEU A 110 -12.98 -14.67 10.14
CA LEU A 110 -12.98 -15.87 10.97
C LEU A 110 -14.34 -16.06 11.63
N VAL A 111 -14.76 -17.31 11.80
CA VAL A 111 -16.04 -17.66 12.42
C VAL A 111 -15.79 -18.11 13.86
N LYS A 112 -16.41 -17.42 14.83
CA LYS A 112 -16.36 -17.75 16.25
C LYS A 112 -17.68 -18.40 16.67
N LEU A 113 -17.60 -19.35 17.60
CA LEU A 113 -18.77 -19.85 18.32
C LEU A 113 -18.83 -19.16 19.68
N VAL A 114 -19.81 -18.30 19.90
CA VAL A 114 -19.97 -17.58 21.16
C VAL A 114 -20.89 -18.36 22.09
N LEU A 115 -20.46 -18.50 23.35
CA LEU A 115 -21.24 -19.12 24.42
C LEU A 115 -21.97 -18.04 25.20
N GLY A 116 -23.29 -18.00 25.11
CA GLY A 116 -24.14 -17.14 25.91
C GLY A 116 -24.11 -17.55 27.38
N THR A 117 -23.94 -16.57 28.28
CA THR A 117 -23.83 -16.76 29.74
C THR A 117 -25.17 -16.76 30.46
N SER A 118 -26.30 -16.97 29.75
CA SER A 118 -27.61 -16.99 30.40
C SER A 118 -27.74 -18.20 31.34
N GLU A 119 -28.12 -17.94 32.60
CA GLU A 119 -28.26 -18.91 33.68
C GLU A 119 -29.18 -20.11 33.35
N LEU A 120 -30.05 -19.98 32.34
CA LEU A 120 -31.05 -21.00 32.05
C LEU A 120 -30.71 -21.88 30.84
N LYS A 121 -29.85 -21.42 29.89
CA LYS A 121 -29.41 -22.18 28.71
C LYS A 121 -28.09 -21.61 28.15
N THR A 122 -27.07 -22.45 27.97
CA THR A 122 -25.88 -22.09 27.19
C THR A 122 -26.25 -21.99 25.71
N ILE A 123 -26.69 -20.82 25.26
CA ILE A 123 -26.99 -20.57 23.85
C ILE A 123 -25.66 -20.46 23.11
N ARG A 124 -25.42 -21.36 22.15
CA ARG A 124 -24.27 -21.27 21.24
C ARG A 124 -24.72 -20.60 19.96
N TYR A 125 -24.07 -19.53 19.54
CA TYR A 125 -24.38 -18.89 18.27
C TYR A 125 -23.10 -18.58 17.48
N PRO A 126 -23.09 -18.79 16.16
CA PRO A 126 -21.98 -18.41 15.31
C PRO A 126 -21.95 -16.88 15.14
N LEU A 127 -20.75 -16.32 15.15
CA LEU A 127 -20.47 -14.91 14.91
C LEU A 127 -19.31 -14.82 13.91
N LEU A 128 -19.53 -14.12 12.80
CA LEU A 128 -18.47 -13.84 11.84
C LEU A 128 -17.71 -12.61 12.33
N GLN A 129 -16.40 -12.68 12.40
CA GLN A 129 -15.56 -11.50 12.57
C GLN A 129 -14.86 -11.21 11.25
N VAL A 130 -15.07 -10.01 10.71
CA VAL A 130 -14.43 -9.52 9.49
C VAL A 130 -13.38 -8.49 9.90
N LEU A 131 -12.15 -8.71 9.47
CA LEU A 131 -11.03 -7.78 9.57
C LEU A 131 -10.85 -7.13 8.21
N MET A 132 -10.86 -5.81 8.14
CA MET A 132 -10.56 -5.05 6.93
C MET A 132 -9.30 -4.22 7.16
N LEU A 133 -8.36 -4.28 6.23
CA LEU A 133 -7.28 -3.32 6.11
C LEU A 133 -7.77 -2.20 5.18
N THR A 134 -7.88 -0.98 5.71
CA THR A 134 -8.32 0.19 4.95
C THR A 134 -7.17 1.16 4.74
N VAL A 135 -7.26 1.96 3.68
CA VAL A 135 -6.33 3.05 3.37
C VAL A 135 -7.12 4.36 3.33
N THR A 136 -6.69 5.31 4.16
CA THR A 136 -7.28 6.65 4.23
C THR A 136 -6.78 7.55 3.10
N GLU A 137 -7.40 8.73 2.92
CA GLU A 137 -6.95 9.77 1.98
C GLU A 137 -5.47 10.13 2.12
N THR A 138 -4.94 10.04 3.34
CA THR A 138 -3.53 10.33 3.66
C THR A 138 -2.58 9.19 3.30
N GLY A 139 -3.08 8.03 2.85
CA GLY A 139 -2.28 6.83 2.60
C GLY A 139 -1.96 6.04 3.88
N ASN A 140 -2.45 6.48 5.04
CA ASN A 140 -2.33 5.72 6.29
C ASN A 140 -3.23 4.49 6.26
N LYS A 141 -2.68 3.39 6.75
CA LYS A 141 -3.35 2.09 6.82
C LYS A 141 -4.03 1.96 8.19
N ASP A 142 -5.31 1.58 8.19
CA ASP A 142 -6.07 1.31 9.41
C ASP A 142 -6.64 -0.11 9.38
N LYS A 143 -6.88 -0.68 10.57
CA LYS A 143 -7.46 -2.02 10.72
C LYS A 143 -8.82 -1.89 11.38
N LYS A 144 -9.86 -2.27 10.63
CA LYS A 144 -11.24 -2.28 11.12
C LYS A 144 -11.70 -3.69 11.40
N VAL A 145 -12.29 -3.91 12.57
CA VAL A 145 -12.81 -5.20 13.00
C VAL A 145 -14.31 -5.08 13.19
N PHE A 146 -15.06 -5.93 12.51
CA PHE A 146 -16.52 -5.98 12.58
C PHE A 146 -16.97 -7.36 13.04
N ASP A 147 -17.82 -7.40 14.06
CA ASP A 147 -18.50 -8.61 14.49
C ASP A 147 -19.90 -8.63 13.88
N ILE A 148 -20.10 -9.53 12.93
CA ILE A 148 -21.25 -9.59 12.02
C ILE A 148 -22.07 -10.85 12.31
N LYS A 149 -23.36 -10.66 12.55
CA LYS A 149 -24.35 -11.75 12.62
C LYS A 149 -24.83 -12.11 11.22
N LYS A 150 -25.35 -13.32 11.05
CA LYS A 150 -25.82 -13.83 9.74
C LYS A 150 -26.77 -12.85 9.03
N ASP A 151 -27.76 -12.32 9.72
CA ASP A 151 -28.75 -11.38 9.16
C ASP A 151 -28.14 -10.06 8.68
N MET A 152 -27.06 -9.60 9.31
CA MET A 152 -26.32 -8.42 8.89
C MET A 152 -25.40 -8.73 7.71
N LEU A 153 -24.80 -9.93 7.67
CA LEU A 153 -23.99 -10.38 6.53
C LEU A 153 -24.85 -10.50 5.27
N ASP A 154 -26.02 -11.14 5.37
CA ASP A 154 -26.95 -11.31 4.24
C ASP A 154 -27.30 -9.93 3.63
N LYS A 155 -27.66 -8.95 4.48
CA LYS A 155 -27.92 -7.56 4.02
C LYS A 155 -26.72 -6.88 3.39
N MET A 156 -25.52 -7.12 3.92
CA MET A 156 -24.29 -6.52 3.39
C MET A 156 -23.99 -7.06 1.98
N ILE A 157 -24.15 -8.37 1.78
CA ILE A 157 -24.01 -9.01 0.46
C ILE A 157 -25.05 -8.44 -0.50
N ASP A 158 -26.32 -8.37 -0.11
CA ASP A 158 -27.40 -7.84 -0.95
C ASP A 158 -27.11 -6.41 -1.43
N VAL A 159 -26.59 -5.54 -0.55
CA VAL A 159 -26.23 -4.17 -0.91
C VAL A 159 -25.04 -4.13 -1.88
N ILE A 160 -24.00 -4.94 -1.63
CA ILE A 160 -22.78 -4.95 -2.45
C ILE A 160 -23.06 -5.57 -3.84
N GLU A 161 -23.80 -6.67 -3.90
CA GLU A 161 -24.16 -7.30 -5.19
C GLU A 161 -25.18 -6.45 -5.95
N GLY A 162 -26.07 -5.75 -5.23
CA GLY A 162 -27.01 -4.81 -5.81
C GLY A 162 -26.35 -3.63 -6.49
N THR A 163 -25.23 -3.11 -5.97
CA THR A 163 -24.48 -2.01 -6.58
C THR A 163 -23.60 -2.44 -7.77
N VAL A 164 -23.27 -3.73 -7.89
CA VAL A 164 -22.48 -4.28 -9.01
C VAL A 164 -23.34 -4.52 -10.26
N ASN A 165 -24.67 -4.65 -10.11
CA ASN A 165 -25.61 -4.91 -11.22
C ASN A 165 -26.26 -3.65 -11.82
N VAL A 166 -25.66 -2.46 -11.64
CA VAL A 166 -26.12 -1.18 -12.19
C VAL A 166 -25.18 -0.69 -13.29
#